data_AF-A0A9P7ECD9-F1
#
_entry.id   AF-A0A9P7ECD9-F1
#
_cell.length_a   1.000
_cell.length_b   1.000
_cell.length_c   1.000
_cell.angle_alpha   90.00
_cell.angle_beta   90.00
_cell.angle_gamma   90.00
#
_symmetry.space_group_name_H-M   'P 1'
#
loop_
_entity.id
_entity.type
_entity.pdbx_description
1 polymer ?
#
loop_
_entity_poly.entity_id
_entity_poly.type
_entity_poly.pdbx_seq_one_letter_code
_entity_poly.pdbx_strand_id
1 'polypeptide(L)'
;MKPCLWQLKVAQTLLKGDWDVICIVGTGMGKMLGFWLPLLFCDGSIQIIVTPLNMLGRQNAASLAKASIHGISIDGETVNMFQTLGKI
;
A
#
# COMPACT_ATOMS: atom_id res chain seq x y z
N MET A 1 13.53 7.40 7.14
CA MET A 1 14.16 6.30 6.37
C MET A 1 14.46 6.82 4.96
N LYS A 2 15.61 6.50 4.37
CA LYS A 2 15.97 6.92 3.01
C LYS A 2 15.66 5.78 2.02
N PRO A 3 14.78 5.97 1.02
CA PRO A 3 14.53 4.93 0.01
C PRO A 3 15.77 4.69 -0.85
N CYS A 4 15.98 3.45 -1.27
CA CYS A 4 17.04 3.09 -2.20
C CYS A 4 16.62 3.34 -3.66
N LEU A 5 17.59 3.26 -4.58
CA LEU A 5 17.39 3.67 -5.97
C LEU A 5 16.25 2.92 -6.67
N TRP A 6 16.13 1.61 -6.47
CA TRP A 6 15.08 0.84 -7.15
C TRP A 6 13.69 1.16 -6.60
N GLN A 7 13.55 1.45 -5.29
CA GLN A 7 12.28 1.88 -4.70
C GLN A 7 11.83 3.22 -5.29
N LEU A 8 12.75 4.16 -5.46
CA LEU A 8 12.48 5.44 -6.13
C LEU A 8 12.03 5.22 -7.57
N LYS A 9 12.72 4.34 -8.32
CA LYS A 9 12.40 4.07 -9.72
C LYS A 9 11.02 3.44 -9.89
N VAL A 10 10.67 2.46 -9.06
CA VAL A 10 9.32 1.87 -9.05
C VAL A 10 8.27 2.93 -8.73
N ALA A 11 8.49 3.73 -7.68
CA ALA A 11 7.53 4.77 -7.30
C ALA A 11 7.32 5.80 -8.41
N GLN A 12 8.39 6.27 -9.04
CA GLN A 12 8.30 7.20 -10.18
C GLN A 12 7.52 6.61 -11.35
N THR A 13 7.73 5.34 -11.70
CA THR A 13 6.98 4.70 -12.78
C THR A 13 5.49 4.56 -12.43
N LEU A 14 5.18 4.17 -11.19
CA LEU A 14 3.80 4.09 -10.71
C LEU A 14 3.09 5.45 -10.72
N LEU A 15 3.80 6.52 -10.30
CA LEU A 15 3.26 7.89 -10.30
C LEU A 15 3.02 8.45 -11.71
N LYS A 16 3.80 8.01 -12.71
CA LYS A 16 3.56 8.40 -14.11
C LYS A 16 2.28 7.76 -14.66
N GLY A 17 1.96 6.54 -14.23
CA GLY A 17 0.73 5.84 -14.65
C GLY A 17 0.72 5.33 -16.10
N ASP A 18 1.83 5.47 -16.83
CA ASP A 18 1.92 5.11 -18.26
C ASP A 18 2.18 3.61 -18.51
N TRP A 19 2.63 2.86 -17.49
CA TRP A 19 3.12 1.49 -17.65
C TRP A 19 2.75 0.58 -16.48
N ASP A 20 2.48 -0.69 -16.80
CA ASP A 20 2.48 -1.77 -15.82
C ASP A 20 3.90 -2.09 -15.35
N VAL A 21 4.08 -2.31 -14.05
CA VAL A 21 5.39 -2.52 -13.43
C VAL A 21 5.48 -3.89 -12.78
N ILE A 22 6.41 -4.73 -13.25
CA ILE A 22 6.81 -5.97 -12.58
C ILE A 22 8.11 -5.72 -11.81
N CYS A 23 8.06 -5.87 -10.48
CA CYS A 23 9.21 -5.69 -9.61
C CYS A 23 9.58 -7.03 -8.94
N ILE A 24 10.78 -7.54 -9.24
CA ILE A 24 11.33 -8.76 -8.66
C ILE A 24 12.38 -8.37 -7.61
N VAL A 25 12.07 -8.61 -6.34
CA VAL A 25 12.94 -8.27 -5.20
C VAL A 25 12.89 -9.36 -4.14
N GLY A 26 14.02 -9.57 -3.45
CA GLY A 26 14.11 -10.56 -2.37
C GLY A 26 13.27 -10.18 -1.15
N THR A 27 12.91 -11.19 -0.35
CA THR A 27 12.31 -10.97 0.97
C THR A 27 13.27 -10.17 1.86
N GLY A 28 12.74 -9.26 2.68
CA GLY A 28 13.54 -8.40 3.55
C GLY A 28 14.15 -7.17 2.85
N MET A 29 14.08 -7.06 1.52
CA MET A 29 14.64 -5.91 0.79
C MET A 29 13.80 -4.62 0.86
N GLY A 30 12.71 -4.62 1.63
CA GLY A 30 11.87 -3.42 1.80
C GLY A 30 10.89 -3.17 0.65
N LYS A 31 10.37 -4.23 0.00
CA LYS A 31 9.32 -4.13 -1.05
C LYS A 31 8.12 -3.29 -0.66
N MET A 32 7.73 -3.35 0.61
CA MET A 32 6.59 -2.61 1.15
C MET A 32 6.74 -1.09 1.00
N LEU A 33 7.95 -0.56 1.23
CA LEU A 33 8.20 0.87 1.06
C LEU A 33 8.04 1.31 -0.41
N GLY A 34 8.36 0.42 -1.36
CA GLY A 34 8.15 0.68 -2.79
C GLY A 34 6.67 0.86 -3.15
N PHE A 35 5.76 0.15 -2.48
CA PHE A 35 4.31 0.33 -2.67
C PHE A 35 3.79 1.60 -2.01
N TRP A 36 4.28 1.95 -0.81
CA TRP A 36 3.77 3.12 -0.07
C TRP A 36 4.32 4.45 -0.56
N LEU A 37 5.50 4.48 -1.17
CA LEU A 37 6.13 5.74 -1.58
C LEU A 37 5.26 6.56 -2.56
N PRO A 38 4.58 5.97 -3.56
CA PRO A 38 3.60 6.69 -4.39
C PRO A 38 2.46 7.37 -3.61
N LEU A 39 1.99 6.78 -2.51
CA LEU A 39 0.88 7.34 -1.71
C LEU A 39 1.18 8.74 -1.18
N LEU A 40 2.47 9.06 -0.96
CA LEU A 40 2.89 10.36 -0.44
C LEU A 40 2.77 11.51 -1.45
N PHE A 41 2.51 11.21 -2.73
CA PHE A 41 2.52 12.20 -3.82
C PHE A 41 1.20 12.24 -4.59
N CYS A 42 0.21 11.44 -4.22
CA CYS A 42 -1.08 11.37 -4.91
C CYS A 42 -2.22 11.73 -3.95
N ASP A 43 -2.38 13.04 -3.71
CA ASP A 43 -3.47 13.57 -2.89
C ASP A 43 -4.83 13.18 -3.48
N GLY A 44 -5.70 12.63 -2.62
CA GLY A 44 -7.05 12.18 -2.99
C GLY A 44 -7.10 10.86 -3.77
N SER A 45 -5.98 10.19 -4.01
CA SER A 45 -5.95 8.87 -4.66
C SER A 45 -6.13 7.73 -3.66
N ILE A 46 -6.61 6.58 -4.16
CA ILE A 46 -6.71 5.34 -3.39
C ILE A 46 -5.78 4.31 -4.04
N GLN A 47 -4.92 3.67 -3.24
CA GLN A 47 -4.12 2.53 -3.67
C GLN A 47 -4.70 1.24 -3.10
N ILE A 48 -4.91 0.25 -3.98
CA ILE A 48 -5.38 -1.09 -3.59
C ILE A 48 -4.19 -2.04 -3.61
N ILE A 49 -3.87 -2.64 -2.47
CA ILE A 49 -2.82 -3.65 -2.34
C ILE A 49 -3.48 -5.01 -2.07
N VAL A 50 -3.36 -5.91 -3.04
CA VAL A 50 -3.85 -7.30 -2.88
C VAL A 50 -2.74 -8.14 -2.27
N THR A 51 -3.04 -8.78 -1.13
CA THR A 51 -2.11 -9.68 -0.44
C THR A 51 -2.70 -11.09 -0.33
N PRO A 52 -1.89 -12.16 -0.44
CA PRO A 52 -2.40 -13.53 -0.39
C PRO A 52 -2.78 -13.99 1.03
N LEU A 53 -2.41 -13.24 2.08
CA LEU A 53 -2.67 -13.61 3.48
C LEU A 53 -3.27 -12.43 4.24
N ASN A 54 -4.37 -12.66 4.97
CA ASN A 54 -5.03 -11.65 5.81
C ASN A 54 -4.07 -10.99 6.81
N MET A 55 -3.12 -11.77 7.36
CA MET A 55 -2.11 -11.25 8.29
C MET A 55 -1.24 -10.16 7.65
N LEU A 56 -0.91 -10.28 6.36
CA LEU A 56 -0.10 -9.27 5.65
C LEU A 56 -0.90 -7.99 5.44
N GLY A 57 -2.18 -8.08 5.06
CA GLY A 57 -3.08 -6.93 4.97
C GLY A 57 -3.15 -6.15 6.29
N ARG A 58 -3.36 -6.86 7.40
CA ARG A 58 -3.39 -6.26 8.75
C ARG A 58 -2.06 -5.64 9.16
N GLN A 59 -0.93 -6.29 8.88
CA GLN A 59 0.40 -5.73 9.16
C GLN A 59 0.67 -4.45 8.36
N ASN A 60 0.20 -4.40 7.12
CA ASN A 60 0.35 -3.21 6.27
C ASN A 60 -0.49 -2.05 6.82
N ALA A 61 -1.76 -2.28 7.14
CA ALA A 61 -2.63 -1.26 7.74
C ALA A 61 -2.05 -0.71 9.05
N ALA A 62 -1.55 -1.59 9.93
CA ALA A 62 -0.89 -1.17 11.18
C ALA A 62 0.39 -0.35 10.94
N SER A 63 1.15 -0.67 9.89
CA SER A 63 2.36 0.07 9.54
C SER A 63 2.05 1.44 8.94
N LEU A 64 1.01 1.54 8.12
CA LEU A 64 0.50 2.82 7.58
C LEU A 64 -0.01 3.72 8.70
N ALA A 65 -0.75 3.17 9.67
CA ALA A 65 -1.22 3.93 10.83
C ALA A 65 -0.06 4.53 11.66
N LYS A 66 1.04 3.79 11.84
CA LYS A 66 2.26 4.30 12.48
C LYS A 66 2.93 5.44 11.71
N ALA A 67 2.70 5.52 10.40
CA ALA A 67 3.18 6.59 9.53
C ALA A 67 2.14 7.72 9.35
N SER A 68 1.04 7.71 10.11
CA SER A 68 -0.07 8.65 9.98
C SER A 68 -0.73 8.65 8.60
N ILE A 69 -0.66 7.51 7.89
CA ILE A 69 -1.34 7.29 6.61
C ILE A 69 -2.59 6.43 6.87
N HIS A 70 -3.74 6.87 6.37
CA HIS A 70 -4.97 6.11 6.50
C HIS A 70 -4.92 4.84 5.64
N GLY A 71 -4.99 3.67 6.27
CA GLY A 71 -4.93 2.38 5.59
C GLY A 71 -5.90 1.40 6.23
N ILE A 72 -6.63 0.66 5.38
CA ILE A 72 -7.67 -0.27 5.79
C ILE A 72 -7.32 -1.65 5.25
N SER A 73 -7.38 -2.69 6.09
CA SER A 73 -7.31 -4.09 5.66
C SER A 73 -8.72 -4.63 5.46
N ILE A 74 -8.97 -5.26 4.31
CA ILE A 74 -10.24 -5.91 3.99
C ILE A 74 -9.97 -7.41 3.81
N ASP A 75 -10.71 -8.23 4.54
CA ASP A 75 -10.68 -9.68 4.53
C ASP A 75 -12.07 -10.25 4.89
N GLY A 76 -12.20 -11.58 4.94
CA GLY A 76 -13.49 -12.23 5.21
C GLY A 76 -14.08 -11.93 6.60
N GLU A 77 -13.29 -11.48 7.56
CA GLU A 77 -13.77 -11.10 8.90
C GLU A 77 -14.25 -9.63 8.92
N THR A 78 -13.64 -8.78 8.11
CA THR A 78 -13.86 -7.32 8.10
C THR A 78 -14.86 -6.84 7.04
N VAL A 79 -15.26 -7.71 6.10
CA VAL A 79 -16.12 -7.35 4.96
C VAL A 79 -17.47 -6.72 5.36
N ASN A 80 -18.03 -7.11 6.51
CA ASN A 80 -19.32 -6.60 6.99
C ASN A 80 -19.22 -5.25 7.72
N MET A 81 -18.02 -4.82 8.10
CA MET A 81 -17.82 -3.60 8.90
C MET A 81 -17.97 -2.31 8.08
N PHE A 82 -17.83 -2.39 6.76
CA PHE A 82 -17.96 -1.23 5.86
C PHE A 82 -19.40 -0.84 5.52
N GLN A 83 -20.38 -1.72 5.75
CA GLN A 83 -21.80 -1.37 5.56
C GLN A 83 -22.30 -0.36 6.61
N THR A 84 -21.59 -0.19 7.72
CA THR A 84 -21.99 0.72 8.81
C THR A 84 -21.43 2.13 8.64
N LEU A 85 -20.38 2.33 7.83
CA LEU A 85 -19.77 3.65 7.57
C LEU A 85 -20.49 4.44 6.46
N GLY A 86 -21.35 3.78 5.67
CA GLY A 86 -22.23 4.43 4.69
C GLY A 86 -23.58 4.93 5.25
N LYS A 87 -23.72 5.04 6.59
CA LYS A 87 -24.90 5.57 7.28
C LYS A 87 -24.66 6.93 7.95
N ILE A 88 -23.78 7.75 7.38
CA ILE A 88 -23.61 9.16 7.77
C ILE A 88 -23.98 10.01 6.56
#